data_AF-A0A5D0UZB0-F1
#
_entry.id   AF-A0A5D0UZB0-F1
#
_cell.length_a   1.000
_cell.length_b   1.000
_cell.length_c   1.000
_cell.angle_alpha   90.00
_cell.angle_beta   90.00
_cell.angle_gamma   90.00
#
_symmetry.space_group_name_H-M   'P 1'
#
loop_
_entity.id
_entity.type
_entity.pdbx_description
1 polymer ?
#
loop_
_entity_poly.entity_id
_entity_poly.type
_entity_poly.pdbx_seq_one_letter_code
_entity_poly.pdbx_strand_id
1 'polypeptide(L)'
;MGGQRVHRRLLSVTAATVAIAVGALGLAGCSDDSGEATGRERDLTALQCPMVETGQHTGVSQYRPAKNAFDTAELLGMQLAEAREKAARHDCEVVVAREDGKSQPVPIEIDPTRIYVYIEHGAVSDIEGVGGGL
;
A
#
# COMPACT_ATOMS: atom_id res chain seq x y z
N MET A 1 -57.46 33.35 11.22
CA MET A 1 -58.45 32.32 11.59
C MET A 1 -58.75 31.50 10.34
N GLY A 2 -58.59 30.18 10.21
CA GLY A 2 -57.81 29.12 10.86
C GLY A 2 -57.23 28.26 9.71
N GLY A 3 -56.35 27.28 9.88
CA GLY A 3 -56.06 26.42 11.01
C GLY A 3 -56.25 24.96 10.59
N GLN A 4 -55.17 24.32 10.08
CA GLN A 4 -54.89 22.87 10.00
C GLN A 4 -55.92 21.97 9.24
N ARG A 5 -55.55 20.90 8.54
CA ARG A 5 -54.87 19.70 9.07
C ARG A 5 -54.15 18.95 7.95
N VAL A 6 -52.86 18.71 8.17
CA VAL A 6 -52.03 17.77 7.41
C VAL A 6 -52.39 16.37 7.89
N HIS A 7 -52.92 15.52 7.01
CA HIS A 7 -53.18 14.13 7.34
C HIS A 7 -51.87 13.33 7.37
N ARG A 8 -51.37 13.08 8.59
CA ARG A 8 -50.47 11.98 8.95
C ARG A 8 -51.03 10.67 8.39
N ARG A 9 -50.25 9.98 7.54
CA ARG A 9 -50.36 8.53 7.37
C ARG A 9 -49.10 7.88 7.92
N LEU A 10 -49.23 7.40 9.15
CA LEU A 10 -48.36 6.42 9.78
C LEU A 10 -48.52 5.10 9.03
N LEU A 11 -47.43 4.57 8.49
CA LEU A 11 -47.33 3.16 8.11
C LEU A 11 -46.08 2.60 8.80
N SER A 12 -46.30 2.15 10.03
CA SER A 12 -45.47 1.21 10.75
C SER A 12 -45.46 -0.14 10.03
N VAL A 13 -44.30 -0.63 9.62
CA VAL A 13 -44.11 -2.06 9.34
C VAL A 13 -42.86 -2.54 10.09
N THR A 14 -43.12 -3.61 10.81
CA THR A 14 -42.38 -4.27 11.87
C THR A 14 -41.07 -4.90 11.44
N ALA A 15 -40.09 -4.79 12.33
CA ALA A 15 -38.81 -5.48 12.31
C ALA A 15 -38.98 -7.01 12.17
N ALA A 16 -38.20 -7.62 11.28
CA ALA A 16 -37.99 -9.06 11.24
C ALA A 16 -36.53 -9.35 11.64
N THR A 17 -36.31 -9.56 12.93
CA THR A 17 -35.06 -10.10 13.47
C THR A 17 -35.01 -11.59 13.17
N VAL A 18 -34.10 -12.02 12.30
CA VAL A 18 -33.79 -13.44 12.10
C VAL A 18 -32.76 -13.85 13.15
N ALA A 19 -33.22 -14.60 14.15
CA ALA A 19 -32.37 -15.27 15.12
C ALA A 19 -31.87 -16.60 14.51
N ILE A 20 -30.56 -16.76 14.35
CA ILE A 20 -29.95 -18.05 14.03
C ILE A 20 -29.37 -18.61 15.33
N ALA A 21 -30.01 -19.64 15.85
CA ALA A 21 -29.59 -20.36 17.04
C ALA A 21 -28.77 -21.60 16.67
N VAL A 22 -27.55 -21.64 17.22
CA VAL A 22 -26.77 -22.77 17.75
C VAL A 22 -26.47 -23.98 16.85
N GLY A 23 -25.18 -24.21 16.63
CA GLY A 23 -24.60 -25.53 16.36
C GLY A 23 -23.26 -25.67 17.06
N ALA A 24 -23.26 -26.06 18.34
CA ALA A 24 -22.06 -26.47 19.06
C ALA A 24 -21.86 -27.98 18.83
N LEU A 25 -20.83 -28.34 18.06
CA LEU A 25 -20.29 -29.69 17.99
C LEU A 25 -18.77 -29.57 18.11
N GLY A 26 -18.26 -29.93 19.29
CA GLY A 26 -16.84 -30.08 19.54
C GLY A 26 -16.32 -31.38 18.90
N LEU A 27 -15.17 -31.28 18.26
CA LEU A 27 -14.26 -32.41 18.06
C LEU A 27 -12.87 -31.98 18.52
N ALA A 28 -12.27 -32.87 19.29
CA ALA A 28 -10.97 -32.75 19.90
C ALA A 28 -9.83 -32.76 18.87
N GLY A 29 -8.72 -32.11 19.25
CA GLY A 29 -7.38 -32.57 18.92
C GLY A 29 -6.79 -32.10 17.60
N CYS A 30 -6.06 -30.98 17.64
CA CYS A 30 -4.65 -30.90 17.27
C CYS A 30 -4.10 -29.63 17.91
N SER A 31 -3.55 -29.76 19.12
CA SER A 31 -2.58 -28.78 19.62
C SER A 31 -1.36 -28.87 18.71
N ASP A 32 -1.25 -27.94 17.78
CA ASP A 32 0.05 -27.59 17.20
C ASP A 32 0.49 -26.30 17.89
N ASP A 33 1.27 -26.50 18.96
CA ASP A 33 2.12 -25.48 19.55
C ASP A 33 3.29 -25.31 18.58
N SER A 34 3.18 -24.33 17.69
CA SER A 34 4.31 -23.82 16.92
C SER A 34 4.14 -22.32 16.81
N GLY A 35 4.91 -21.65 17.67
CA GLY A 35 4.87 -20.23 17.99
C GLY A 35 4.39 -19.34 16.87
N GLU A 36 3.44 -18.48 17.23
CA GLU A 36 3.17 -17.22 16.57
C GLU A 36 4.46 -16.40 16.57
N ALA A 37 5.34 -16.70 15.62
CA ALA A 37 6.33 -15.75 15.17
C ALA A 37 5.49 -14.60 14.61
N THR A 38 5.36 -13.54 15.39
CA THR A 38 4.87 -12.24 14.92
C THR A 38 5.88 -11.64 13.93
N GLY A 39 6.32 -12.41 12.93
CA GLY A 39 6.90 -11.90 11.72
C GLY A 39 5.71 -11.38 10.93
N ARG A 40 5.46 -10.07 11.03
CA ARG A 40 4.59 -9.33 10.12
C ARG A 40 4.75 -9.93 8.74
N GLU A 41 3.71 -10.62 8.26
CA GLU A 41 3.71 -11.28 6.95
C GLU A 41 4.17 -10.22 5.95
N ARG A 42 5.38 -10.39 5.41
CA ARG A 42 5.97 -9.39 4.53
C ARG A 42 5.17 -9.43 3.25
N ASP A 43 4.52 -8.32 2.91
CA ASP A 43 3.89 -8.16 1.61
C ASP A 43 4.97 -8.32 0.54
N LEU A 44 4.96 -9.47 -0.15
CA LEU A 44 5.94 -9.81 -1.18
C LEU A 44 5.70 -9.02 -2.49
N THR A 45 4.60 -8.26 -2.55
CA THR A 45 4.28 -7.35 -3.65
C THR A 45 4.71 -5.91 -3.39
N ALA A 46 5.11 -5.59 -2.15
CA ALA A 46 5.60 -4.27 -1.80
C ALA A 46 6.90 -3.94 -2.55
N LEU A 47 6.92 -2.80 -3.23
CA LEU A 47 8.11 -2.28 -3.89
C LEU A 47 9.10 -1.81 -2.83
N GLN A 48 10.31 -2.36 -2.86
CA GLN A 48 11.36 -2.07 -1.88
C GLN A 48 12.53 -1.32 -2.52
N CYS A 49 13.18 -0.46 -1.73
CA CYS A 49 14.37 0.28 -2.15
C CYS A 49 15.39 0.35 -1.00
N PRO A 50 16.70 0.18 -1.24
CA PRO A 50 17.31 -0.02 -2.55
C PRO A 50 17.30 -1.49 -2.96
N MET A 51 17.41 -1.71 -4.27
CA MET A 51 17.55 -3.03 -4.85
C MET A 51 19.04 -3.31 -5.16
N VAL A 52 19.44 -4.58 -5.12
CA VAL A 52 20.80 -5.02 -5.48
C VAL A 52 20.72 -6.12 -6.53
N GLU A 53 21.63 -6.08 -7.50
CA GLU A 53 21.73 -7.11 -8.53
C GLU A 53 22.22 -8.42 -7.89
N THR A 54 21.56 -9.52 -8.24
CA THR A 54 21.84 -10.87 -7.71
C THR A 54 22.29 -11.86 -8.77
N GLY A 55 22.49 -11.37 -10.00
CA GLY A 55 22.95 -12.13 -11.15
C GLY A 55 22.07 -11.86 -12.37
N GLN A 56 22.27 -12.67 -13.41
CA GLN A 56 21.48 -12.62 -14.64
C GLN A 56 20.81 -13.97 -14.87
N HIS A 57 19.56 -13.92 -15.33
CA HIS A 57 18.84 -15.10 -15.80
C HIS A 57 18.28 -14.81 -17.19
N THR A 58 18.54 -15.71 -18.14
CA THR A 58 18.08 -15.56 -19.53
C THR A 58 18.43 -14.21 -20.17
N GLY A 59 19.56 -13.60 -19.78
CA GLY A 59 19.99 -12.29 -20.29
C GLY A 59 19.34 -11.07 -19.62
N VAL A 60 18.53 -11.27 -18.58
CA VAL A 60 17.89 -10.20 -17.80
C VAL A 60 18.53 -10.17 -16.40
N SER A 61 18.93 -8.98 -15.95
CA SER A 61 19.44 -8.78 -14.58
C SER A 61 18.35 -9.06 -13.55
N GLN A 62 18.68 -9.82 -12.52
CA GLN A 62 17.80 -10.12 -11.41
C GLN A 62 18.16 -9.25 -10.22
N TYR A 63 17.15 -8.68 -9.58
CA TYR A 63 17.32 -7.82 -8.42
C TYR A 63 16.63 -8.39 -7.19
N ARG A 64 17.18 -8.10 -6.02
CA ARG A 64 16.55 -8.37 -4.72
C ARG A 64 16.69 -7.13 -3.82
N PRO A 65 15.79 -6.96 -2.84
CA PRO A 65 15.95 -5.89 -1.87
C PRO A 65 17.28 -6.00 -1.12
N ALA A 66 17.95 -4.87 -0.91
CA ALA A 66 19.14 -4.77 -0.08
C ALA A 66 18.81 -5.04 1.41
N LYS A 67 19.85 -5.23 2.23
CA LYS A 67 19.66 -5.46 3.68
C LYS A 67 19.05 -4.27 4.41
N ASN A 68 19.33 -3.06 3.94
CA ASN A 68 18.80 -1.80 4.46
C ASN A 68 17.55 -1.33 3.70
N ALA A 69 16.96 -2.17 2.84
CA ALA A 69 15.80 -1.78 2.07
C ALA A 69 14.58 -1.54 2.96
N PHE A 70 13.77 -0.57 2.55
CA PHE A 70 12.50 -0.24 3.18
C PHE A 70 11.35 -0.37 2.19
N ASP A 71 10.13 -0.44 2.72
CA ASP A 71 8.90 -0.47 1.92
C ASP A 71 8.58 0.95 1.42
N THR A 72 8.56 1.13 0.10
CA THR A 72 8.32 2.44 -0.49
C THR A 72 6.90 2.95 -0.26
N ALA A 73 5.94 2.08 0.10
CA ALA A 73 4.60 2.49 0.51
C ALA A 73 4.63 3.40 1.75
N GLU A 74 5.69 3.33 2.57
CA GLU A 74 5.88 4.23 3.70
C GLU A 74 6.11 5.70 3.28
N LEU A 75 6.26 6.01 1.99
CA LEU A 75 6.37 7.39 1.47
C LEU A 75 5.01 8.00 1.13
N LEU A 76 3.97 7.19 0.96
CA LEU A 76 2.64 7.67 0.53
C LEU A 76 2.08 8.69 1.52
N GLY A 77 1.60 9.82 0.99
CA GLY A 77 1.07 10.95 1.75
C GLY A 77 2.12 11.84 2.41
N MET A 78 3.42 11.50 2.35
CA MET A 78 4.48 12.37 2.85
C MET A 78 4.69 13.56 1.93
N GLN A 79 5.07 14.70 2.49
CA GLN A 79 5.56 15.83 1.70
C GLN A 79 6.83 15.42 0.96
N LEU A 80 7.01 15.89 -0.27
CA LEU A 80 8.14 15.49 -1.12
C LEU A 80 9.51 15.65 -0.44
N ALA A 81 9.69 16.72 0.36
CA ALA A 81 10.93 16.94 1.09
C ALA A 81 11.19 15.86 2.15
N GLU A 82 10.16 15.46 2.90
CA GLU A 82 10.24 14.42 3.93
C GLU A 82 10.44 13.03 3.30
N ALA A 83 9.76 12.76 2.18
CA ALA A 83 9.91 11.53 1.43
C ALA A 83 11.34 11.38 0.90
N ARG A 84 11.93 12.46 0.36
CA ARG A 84 13.33 12.50 -0.09
C ARG A 84 14.29 12.25 1.06
N GLU A 85 14.08 12.90 2.21
CA GLU A 85 14.92 12.69 3.38
C GLU A 85 14.85 11.24 3.85
N LYS A 86 13.64 10.65 3.89
CA LYS A 86 13.45 9.26 4.26
C LYS A 86 14.15 8.30 3.30
N ALA A 87 13.96 8.45 2.00
CA ALA A 87 14.63 7.61 1.01
C ALA A 87 16.16 7.72 1.11
N ALA A 88 16.70 8.93 1.29
CA ALA A 88 18.13 9.16 1.39
C ALA A 88 18.77 8.45 2.60
N ARG A 89 18.05 8.30 3.73
CA ARG A 89 18.52 7.51 4.88
C ARG A 89 18.71 6.02 4.58
N HIS A 90 18.11 5.53 3.50
CA HIS A 90 18.21 4.17 3.01
C HIS A 90 19.01 4.07 1.71
N ASP A 91 19.82 5.08 1.36
CA ASP A 91 20.60 5.12 0.12
C ASP A 91 19.73 5.08 -1.16
N CYS A 92 18.51 5.62 -1.09
CA CYS A 92 17.61 5.76 -2.23
C CYS A 92 17.39 7.22 -2.63
N GLU A 93 17.10 7.45 -3.91
CA GLU A 93 16.74 8.75 -4.48
C GLU A 93 15.28 8.75 -4.94
N VAL A 94 14.53 9.82 -4.61
CA VAL A 94 13.16 10.01 -5.11
C VAL A 94 13.17 10.86 -6.39
N VAL A 95 12.70 10.27 -7.48
CA VAL A 95 12.48 10.92 -8.78
C VAL A 95 10.99 11.16 -8.97
N VAL A 96 10.60 12.40 -9.28
CA VAL A 96 9.21 12.73 -9.56
C VAL A 96 8.94 12.47 -11.03
N ALA A 97 8.11 11.47 -11.32
CA ALA A 97 7.71 11.11 -12.69
C ALA A 97 6.43 11.80 -13.14
N ARG A 98 5.58 12.19 -12.19
CA ARG A 98 4.38 13.00 -12.42
C ARG A 98 4.15 13.96 -11.27
N GLU A 99 3.78 15.20 -11.59
CA GLU A 99 3.42 16.21 -10.61
C GLU A 99 2.11 16.88 -11.04
N ASP A 100 1.10 16.86 -10.16
CA ASP A 100 -0.22 17.47 -10.38
C ASP A 100 -0.83 17.09 -11.76
N GLY A 101 -0.77 15.80 -12.07
CA GLY A 101 -1.28 15.24 -13.33
C GLY A 101 -0.39 15.42 -14.56
N LYS A 102 0.77 16.07 -14.45
CA LYS A 102 1.70 16.33 -15.57
C LYS A 102 2.94 15.45 -15.47
N SER A 103 3.24 14.71 -16.53
CA SER A 103 4.46 13.91 -16.62
C SER A 103 5.71 14.79 -16.62
N GLN A 104 6.76 14.31 -15.97
CA GLN A 104 8.06 14.96 -15.87
C GLN A 104 9.10 14.20 -16.69
N PRO A 105 10.17 14.86 -17.18
CA PRO A 105 11.30 14.16 -17.77
C PRO A 105 12.00 13.32 -16.69
N VAL A 106 12.18 12.03 -16.97
CA VAL A 106 12.85 11.10 -16.06
C VAL A 106 14.05 10.41 -16.73
N PRO A 107 15.06 10.00 -15.96
CA PRO A 107 16.18 9.22 -16.50
C PRO A 107 15.72 7.88 -17.09
N ILE A 108 16.35 7.45 -18.19
CA ILE A 108 16.04 6.19 -18.89
C ILE A 108 16.92 5.03 -18.46
N GLU A 109 18.03 5.31 -17.77
CA GLU A 109 18.95 4.31 -17.27
C GLU A 109 18.34 3.56 -16.09
N ILE A 110 18.61 2.25 -16.03
CA ILE A 110 18.26 1.43 -14.87
C ILE A 110 19.19 1.82 -13.72
N ASP A 111 18.61 2.27 -12.62
CA ASP A 111 19.26 2.58 -11.36
C ASP A 111 18.44 1.99 -10.20
N PRO A 112 18.87 0.86 -9.60
CA PRO A 112 18.13 0.14 -8.57
C PRO A 112 17.98 0.90 -7.24
N THR A 113 18.52 2.11 -7.15
CA THR A 113 18.39 3.01 -5.99
C THR A 113 17.37 4.12 -6.19
N ARG A 114 16.75 4.23 -7.37
CA ARG A 114 15.75 5.26 -7.66
C ARG A 114 14.33 4.78 -7.41
N ILE A 115 13.56 5.60 -6.72
CA ILE A 115 12.12 5.45 -6.50
C ILE A 115 11.42 6.49 -7.36
N TYR A 116 10.60 6.03 -8.28
CA TYR A 116 9.79 6.88 -9.16
C TYR A 116 8.43 7.07 -8.51
N VAL A 117 8.03 8.34 -8.32
CA VAL A 117 6.81 8.68 -7.60
C VAL A 117 5.93 9.65 -8.38
N TYR A 118 4.64 9.61 -8.09
CA TYR A 118 3.70 10.65 -8.48
C TYR A 118 3.42 11.56 -7.27
N ILE A 119 3.34 12.86 -7.53
CA ILE A 119 3.07 13.89 -6.53
C ILE A 119 1.76 14.59 -6.88
N GLU A 120 0.92 14.81 -5.87
CA GLU A 120 -0.24 15.71 -5.93
C GLU A 120 -0.20 16.67 -4.75
N HIS A 121 -0.36 17.96 -5.01
CA HIS A 121 -0.36 19.02 -4.01
C HIS A 121 0.88 19.01 -3.08
N GLY A 122 2.03 18.59 -3.64
CA GLY A 122 3.31 18.52 -2.93
C GLY A 122 3.53 17.28 -2.06
N ALA A 123 2.58 16.34 -2.04
CA ALA A 123 2.67 15.07 -1.33
C ALA A 123 2.74 13.88 -2.29
N VAL A 124 3.40 12.80 -1.87
CA VAL A 124 3.46 11.55 -2.64
C VAL A 124 2.07 10.92 -2.72
N SER A 125 1.54 10.79 -3.93
CA SER A 125 0.23 10.18 -4.18
C SER A 125 0.33 8.73 -4.64
N ASP A 126 1.42 8.35 -5.32
CA ASP A 126 1.64 7.00 -5.84
C ASP A 126 3.13 6.65 -5.95
N ILE A 127 3.43 5.35 -5.91
CA ILE A 127 4.75 4.79 -6.23
C ILE A 127 4.66 4.13 -7.59
N GLU A 128 5.29 4.74 -8.60
CA GLU A 128 5.33 4.18 -9.95
C GLU A 128 6.23 2.94 -10.03
N GLY A 129 7.38 2.97 -9.35
CA GLY A 129 8.34 1.88 -9.43
C GLY A 129 9.66 2.16 -8.71
N VAL A 130 10.49 1.12 -8.62
CA VAL A 130 11.89 1.21 -8.18
C VAL A 130 12.78 0.67 -9.30
N GLY A 131 13.92 1.30 -9.56
CA GLY A 131 14.89 0.81 -10.53
C GLY A 131 14.87 1.49 -11.88
N GLY A 132 13.70 1.91 -12.37
CA GLY A 132 13.57 2.49 -13.71
C GLY A 132 13.90 1.49 -14.83
N GLY A 133 13.92 2.00 -16.06
CA GLY A 133 14.04 1.21 -17.29
C GLY A 133 12.68 0.98 -17.96
N LEU A 134 12.60 1.31 -19.25
CA LEU A 134 11.46 1.00 -20.12
C LEU A 134 11.53 -0.45 -20.62
#